data_AF-A0A7V4H2S1-F1
#
_entry.id   AF-A0A7V4H2S1-F1
#
_cell.length_a   1.000
_cell.length_b   1.000
_cell.length_c   1.000
_cell.angle_alpha   90.00
_cell.angle_beta   90.00
_cell.angle_gamma   90.00
#
_symmetry.space_group_name_H-M   'P 1'
#
loop_
_entity.id
_entity.type
_entity.pdbx_description
1 polymer ?
#
loop_
_entity_poly.entity_id
_entity_poly.type
_entity_poly.pdbx_seq_one_letter_code
_entity_poly.pdbx_strand_id
1 'polypeptide(L)'
;MQDPQRWPVLALAASLAGLLAACSPWLDSPREEDHPLLNEAVARKASSPREAERLLEKALEANPRLARAHWELALLHLNYTSNYAAAVYHFQRVLALRPDWPQANTTTQLIARAKLELIKEGFDLPVLPSVQRQLDRYVAEIHRLNTSLTNLQTQVRALTVVTQQLAAQNLQLRQQLLALSAAPAPTATSPDPVLVPAPSPVAAAPDQAREEPALPAGSARPDGKTRATSATAAAPSTAVPARPPATVAKTPAGAVAARSSNTKPSIAGGRTHTFKPGETARSVAERYHLTLRDLMRANPGVNLNQVRAGQTIRLPP
;
A
#
# COMPACT_ATOMS: atom_id res chain seq x y z
N MET A 1 -19.16 2.39 -62.42
CA MET A 1 -18.94 3.33 -61.31
C MET A 1 -18.52 2.53 -60.09
N GLN A 2 -17.21 2.36 -59.90
CA GLN A 2 -16.63 1.70 -58.72
C GLN A 2 -15.62 2.70 -58.13
N ASP A 3 -15.87 3.15 -56.90
CA ASP A 3 -15.13 4.25 -56.27
C ASP A 3 -13.71 3.83 -55.87
N PRO A 4 -12.66 4.53 -56.33
CA PRO A 4 -11.25 4.18 -56.05
C PRO A 4 -10.76 4.56 -54.64
N GLN A 5 -11.65 5.03 -53.76
CA GLN A 5 -11.27 5.60 -52.44
C GLN A 5 -11.48 4.65 -51.24
N ARG A 6 -12.01 3.43 -51.44
CA ARG A 6 -12.29 2.49 -50.32
C ARG A 6 -11.11 1.58 -49.93
N TRP A 7 -10.11 1.44 -50.80
CA TRP A 7 -8.94 0.60 -50.58
C TRP A 7 -7.96 1.12 -49.50
N PRO A 8 -7.62 2.43 -49.41
CA PRO A 8 -6.65 2.88 -48.42
C PRO A 8 -7.19 2.81 -46.98
N VAL A 9 -8.50 2.99 -46.77
CA VAL A 9 -9.12 2.92 -45.44
C VAL A 9 -9.21 1.49 -44.92
N LEU A 10 -9.54 0.54 -45.80
CA LEU A 10 -9.56 -0.89 -45.44
C LEU A 10 -8.14 -1.44 -45.22
N ALA A 11 -7.15 -0.97 -45.99
CA ALA A 11 -5.75 -1.33 -45.78
C ALA A 11 -5.20 -0.76 -44.45
N LEU A 12 -5.54 0.49 -44.11
CA LEU A 12 -5.18 1.09 -42.83
C LEU A 12 -5.85 0.37 -41.65
N ALA A 13 -7.13 0.03 -41.75
CA ALA A 13 -7.84 -0.75 -40.72
C ALA A 13 -7.27 -2.16 -40.54
N ALA A 14 -6.89 -2.84 -41.63
CA ALA A 14 -6.24 -4.14 -41.59
C ALA A 14 -4.83 -4.07 -40.96
N SER A 15 -4.07 -3.01 -41.24
CA SER A 15 -2.76 -2.80 -40.60
C SER A 15 -2.86 -2.45 -39.11
N LEU A 16 -3.89 -1.70 -38.69
CA LEU A 16 -4.14 -1.40 -37.28
C LEU A 16 -4.62 -2.65 -36.50
N ALA A 17 -5.42 -3.51 -37.14
CA ALA A 17 -5.82 -4.80 -36.58
C ALA A 17 -4.64 -5.80 -36.50
N GLY A 18 -3.74 -5.78 -37.48
CA GLY A 18 -2.49 -6.55 -37.45
C GLY A 18 -1.53 -6.11 -36.33
N LEU A 19 -1.47 -4.81 -36.04
CA LEU A 19 -0.67 -4.27 -34.93
C LEU A 19 -1.29 -4.53 -33.54
N LEU A 20 -2.62 -4.57 -33.43
CA LEU A 20 -3.30 -4.99 -32.19
C LEU A 20 -3.22 -6.51 -31.96
N ALA A 21 -3.24 -7.31 -33.02
CA ALA A 21 -3.02 -8.76 -32.94
C ALA A 21 -1.55 -9.13 -32.67
N ALA A 22 -0.59 -8.32 -33.14
CA ALA A 22 0.84 -8.48 -32.85
C ALA A 22 1.22 -8.05 -31.42
N CYS A 23 0.29 -7.45 -30.66
CA CYS A 23 0.54 -6.98 -29.29
C CYS A 23 -0.04 -7.88 -28.20
N SER A 24 -0.42 -9.13 -28.53
CA SER A 24 -0.61 -10.18 -27.52
C SER A 24 0.44 -11.28 -27.69
N PRO A 25 1.70 -11.05 -27.27
CA PRO A 25 2.72 -12.10 -27.18
C PRO A 25 2.44 -13.14 -26.06
N TRP A 26 1.18 -13.25 -25.59
CA TRP A 26 0.79 -13.94 -24.36
C TRP A 26 -0.24 -15.05 -24.54
N LEU A 27 -0.66 -15.39 -25.77
CA LEU A 27 -1.73 -16.38 -25.96
C LEU A 27 -1.26 -17.80 -26.28
N ASP A 28 0.02 -18.03 -26.58
CA ASP A 28 0.54 -19.36 -26.96
C ASP A 28 1.83 -19.78 -26.22
N SER A 29 2.13 -19.18 -25.07
CA SER A 29 3.07 -19.83 -24.15
C SER A 29 2.30 -20.95 -23.46
N PRO A 30 2.76 -22.22 -23.47
CA PRO A 30 2.11 -23.29 -22.72
C PRO A 30 1.86 -22.78 -21.32
N ARG A 31 0.63 -22.95 -20.81
CA ARG A 31 0.30 -22.47 -19.47
C ARG A 31 1.39 -23.00 -18.56
N GLU A 32 1.98 -22.15 -17.73
CA GLU A 32 2.98 -22.56 -16.72
C GLU A 32 2.51 -23.79 -15.90
N GLU A 33 1.21 -24.04 -15.93
CA GLU A 33 0.45 -25.12 -15.36
C GLU A 33 0.68 -26.51 -15.96
N ASP A 34 1.15 -26.60 -17.20
CA ASP A 34 1.30 -27.87 -17.92
C ASP A 34 2.70 -28.49 -17.76
N HIS A 35 3.58 -27.88 -16.97
CA HIS A 35 4.93 -28.39 -16.79
C HIS A 35 4.91 -29.69 -15.96
N PRO A 36 5.33 -30.84 -16.52
CA PRO A 36 5.10 -32.16 -15.91
C PRO A 36 5.78 -32.31 -14.55
N LEU A 37 7.01 -31.79 -14.41
CA LEU A 37 7.74 -31.80 -13.13
C LEU A 37 7.04 -30.98 -12.04
N LEU A 38 6.28 -29.95 -12.42
CA LEU A 38 5.60 -29.08 -11.47
C LEU A 38 4.38 -29.76 -10.87
N ASN A 39 3.58 -30.42 -11.72
CA ASN A 39 2.40 -31.16 -11.28
C ASN A 39 2.79 -32.35 -10.39
N GLU A 40 3.88 -33.04 -10.73
CA GLU A 40 4.44 -34.10 -9.90
C GLU A 40 4.95 -33.56 -8.55
N ALA A 41 5.68 -32.45 -8.54
CA ALA A 41 6.15 -31.84 -7.30
C ALA A 41 5.01 -31.42 -6.37
N VAL A 42 3.93 -30.84 -6.93
CA VAL A 42 2.74 -30.44 -6.16
C VAL A 42 2.03 -31.66 -5.57
N ALA A 43 1.94 -32.77 -6.31
CA ALA A 43 1.34 -34.00 -5.80
C ALA A 43 2.15 -34.61 -4.65
N ARG A 44 3.48 -34.50 -4.69
CA ARG A 44 4.38 -35.07 -3.68
C ARG A 44 4.71 -34.13 -2.51
N LYS A 45 4.32 -32.85 -2.56
CA LYS A 45 4.74 -31.86 -1.54
C LYS A 45 4.34 -32.22 -0.11
N ALA A 46 3.19 -32.86 0.07
CA ALA A 46 2.68 -33.24 1.38
C ALA A 46 3.33 -34.52 1.93
N SER A 47 3.70 -35.47 1.05
CA SER A 47 4.26 -36.76 1.44
C SER A 47 5.79 -36.76 1.48
N SER A 48 6.45 -35.98 0.63
CA SER A 48 7.91 -35.98 0.47
C SER A 48 8.43 -34.60 0.06
N PRO A 49 8.50 -33.63 0.99
CA PRO A 49 8.87 -32.25 0.69
C PRO A 49 10.27 -32.11 0.09
N ARG A 50 11.24 -32.92 0.53
CA ARG A 50 12.60 -32.92 -0.02
C ARG A 50 12.69 -33.43 -1.47
N GLU A 51 11.76 -34.28 -1.90
CA GLU A 51 11.68 -34.72 -3.30
C GLU A 51 11.00 -33.66 -4.15
N ALA A 52 9.91 -33.08 -3.65
CA ALA A 52 9.21 -32.00 -4.33
C ALA A 52 10.12 -30.78 -4.55
N GLU A 53 10.96 -30.42 -3.59
CA GLU A 53 11.97 -29.37 -3.72
C GLU A 53 12.92 -29.64 -4.90
N ARG A 54 13.51 -30.84 -4.97
CA ARG A 54 14.40 -31.23 -6.09
C ARG A 54 13.70 -31.20 -7.45
N LEU A 55 12.43 -31.59 -7.52
CA LEU A 55 11.64 -31.54 -8.76
C LEU A 55 11.38 -30.09 -9.20
N LEU A 56 11.09 -29.20 -8.25
CA LEU A 56 10.90 -27.77 -8.50
C LEU A 56 12.19 -27.07 -8.90
N GLU A 57 13.33 -27.43 -8.29
CA GLU A 57 14.65 -26.94 -8.68
C GLU A 57 14.98 -27.33 -10.12
N LYS A 58 14.79 -28.60 -10.50
CA LYS A 58 14.95 -29.05 -11.89
C LYS A 58 14.04 -28.30 -12.87
N ALA A 59 12.82 -27.99 -12.46
CA ALA A 59 11.91 -27.18 -13.28
C ALA A 59 12.42 -25.74 -13.45
N LEU A 60 13.02 -25.16 -12.40
CA LEU A 60 13.63 -23.83 -12.44
C LEU A 60 14.95 -23.80 -13.22
N GLU A 61 15.72 -24.89 -13.23
CA GLU A 61 16.89 -25.06 -14.09
C GLU A 61 16.50 -25.04 -15.57
N ALA A 62 15.41 -25.73 -15.93
CA ALA A 62 14.87 -25.72 -17.28
C ALA A 62 14.28 -24.35 -17.66
N ASN A 63 13.59 -23.69 -16.73
CA ASN A 63 13.03 -22.36 -16.93
C ASN A 63 13.08 -21.48 -15.66
N PRO A 64 14.06 -20.57 -15.53
CA PRO A 64 14.22 -19.69 -14.35
C PRO A 64 13.15 -18.61 -14.21
N ARG A 65 12.27 -18.44 -15.21
CA ARG A 65 11.19 -17.44 -15.21
C ARG A 65 9.84 -18.03 -14.84
N LEU A 66 9.79 -19.29 -14.42
CA LEU A 66 8.55 -19.96 -14.06
C LEU A 66 8.01 -19.45 -12.72
N ALA A 67 7.02 -18.55 -12.77
CA ALA A 67 6.47 -17.92 -11.57
C ALA A 67 5.78 -18.95 -10.66
N ARG A 68 5.01 -19.90 -11.24
CA ARG A 68 4.35 -20.97 -10.46
C ARG A 68 5.36 -21.86 -9.70
N ALA A 69 6.55 -22.12 -10.25
CA ALA A 69 7.56 -22.92 -9.56
C ALA A 69 8.12 -22.20 -8.33
N HIS A 70 8.43 -20.91 -8.47
CA HIS A 70 8.82 -20.09 -7.32
C HIS A 70 7.70 -20.02 -6.26
N TRP A 71 6.43 -19.94 -6.67
CA TRP A 71 5.31 -19.96 -5.72
C TRP A 71 5.23 -21.27 -4.92
N GLU A 72 5.29 -22.43 -5.57
CA GLU A 72 5.22 -23.72 -4.88
C GLU A 72 6.45 -23.95 -4.00
N LEU A 73 7.65 -23.56 -4.45
CA LEU A 73 8.87 -23.67 -3.64
C LEU A 73 8.80 -22.76 -2.41
N ALA A 74 8.26 -21.54 -2.56
CA ALA A 74 8.04 -20.62 -1.44
C ALA A 74 7.09 -21.20 -0.38
N LEU A 75 5.97 -21.80 -0.82
CA LEU A 75 5.03 -22.48 0.08
C LEU A 75 5.66 -23.70 0.76
N LEU A 76 6.48 -24.45 0.02
CA LEU A 76 7.19 -25.61 0.55
C LEU A 76 8.14 -25.18 1.67
N HIS A 77 8.91 -24.12 1.46
CA HIS A 77 9.81 -23.58 2.46
C HIS A 77 9.11 -22.99 3.67
N LEU A 78 7.98 -22.32 3.45
CA LEU A 78 7.20 -21.71 4.51
C LEU A 78 6.56 -22.75 5.44
N ASN A 79 6.03 -23.84 4.88
CA ASN A 79 5.20 -24.79 5.62
C ASN A 79 5.94 -26.04 6.12
N TYR A 80 6.98 -26.48 5.41
CA TYR A 80 7.62 -27.78 5.68
C TYR A 80 9.07 -27.68 6.11
N THR A 81 9.86 -26.76 5.53
CA THR A 81 11.31 -26.69 5.82
C THR A 81 11.68 -25.57 6.78
N SER A 82 10.72 -24.76 7.23
CA SER A 82 10.92 -23.56 8.06
C SER A 82 12.01 -22.61 7.55
N ASN A 83 12.32 -22.64 6.25
CA ASN A 83 13.35 -21.77 5.68
C ASN A 83 12.69 -20.47 5.22
N TYR A 84 12.42 -19.59 6.18
CA TYR A 84 11.69 -18.35 5.90
C TYR A 84 12.45 -17.40 4.98
N ALA A 85 13.78 -17.42 5.01
CA ALA A 85 14.61 -16.62 4.10
C ALA A 85 14.40 -17.05 2.64
N ALA A 86 14.46 -18.35 2.36
CA ALA A 86 14.17 -18.89 1.03
C ALA A 86 12.73 -18.60 0.60
N ALA A 87 11.75 -18.77 1.51
CA ALA A 87 10.35 -18.47 1.22
C ALA A 87 10.15 -17.00 0.78
N VAL A 88 10.74 -16.04 1.51
CA VAL A 88 10.67 -14.61 1.16
C VAL A 88 11.27 -14.35 -0.22
N TYR A 89 12.44 -14.92 -0.51
CA TYR A 89 13.10 -14.76 -1.81
C TYR A 89 12.20 -15.24 -2.95
N HIS A 90 11.65 -16.44 -2.86
CA HIS A 90 10.84 -17.02 -3.92
C HIS A 90 9.50 -16.29 -4.10
N PHE A 91 8.84 -15.86 -3.01
CA PHE A 91 7.64 -15.02 -3.14
C PHE A 91 7.93 -13.67 -3.81
N GLN A 92 9.07 -13.04 -3.51
CA GLN A 92 9.48 -11.80 -4.18
C GLN A 92 9.73 -12.03 -5.68
N ARG A 93 10.31 -13.18 -6.06
CA ARG A 93 10.50 -13.56 -7.47
C ARG A 93 9.17 -13.73 -8.20
N VAL A 94 8.14 -14.31 -7.56
CA VAL A 94 6.79 -14.41 -8.14
C VAL A 94 6.26 -13.03 -8.52
N LEU A 95 6.27 -12.09 -7.57
CA LEU A 95 5.76 -10.73 -7.80
C LEU A 95 6.60 -9.94 -8.82
N ALA A 96 7.90 -10.23 -8.91
CA ALA A 96 8.78 -9.61 -9.90
C ALA A 96 8.55 -10.12 -11.33
N LEU A 97 8.22 -11.41 -11.47
CA LEU A 97 7.94 -12.03 -12.77
C LEU A 97 6.51 -11.76 -13.24
N ARG A 98 5.54 -11.86 -12.32
CA ARG A 98 4.11 -11.65 -12.57
C ARG A 98 3.50 -10.74 -11.49
N PRO A 99 3.47 -9.42 -11.73
CA PRO A 99 2.80 -8.47 -10.85
C PRO A 99 1.28 -8.72 -10.73
N ASP A 100 0.70 -9.33 -11.75
CA ASP A 100 -0.71 -9.72 -11.88
C ASP A 100 -1.03 -11.11 -11.33
N TRP A 101 -0.10 -11.72 -10.57
CA TRP A 101 -0.29 -13.03 -9.96
C TRP A 101 -1.64 -13.11 -9.20
N PRO A 102 -2.49 -14.14 -9.43
CA PRO A 102 -3.84 -14.18 -8.87
C PRO A 102 -3.88 -14.06 -7.34
N GLN A 103 -2.83 -14.50 -6.66
CA GLN A 103 -2.66 -14.42 -5.21
C GLN A 103 -1.64 -13.34 -4.79
N ALA A 104 -1.44 -12.27 -5.55
CA ALA A 104 -0.41 -11.24 -5.26
C ALA A 104 -0.56 -10.59 -3.87
N ASN A 105 -1.81 -10.30 -3.47
CA ASN A 105 -2.11 -9.76 -2.13
C ASN A 105 -1.75 -10.77 -1.04
N THR A 106 -2.16 -12.03 -1.22
CA THR A 106 -1.81 -13.13 -0.31
C THR A 106 -0.31 -13.34 -0.24
N THR A 107 0.40 -13.27 -1.37
CA THR A 107 1.86 -13.38 -1.47
C THR A 107 2.53 -12.31 -0.61
N THR A 108 2.04 -11.08 -0.67
CA THR A 108 2.56 -9.96 0.14
C THR A 108 2.36 -10.22 1.65
N GLN A 109 1.19 -10.75 2.04
CA GLN A 109 0.93 -11.14 3.44
C GLN A 109 1.84 -12.28 3.90
N LEU A 110 2.05 -13.30 3.04
CA LEU A 110 2.95 -14.42 3.33
C LEU A 110 4.40 -13.97 3.46
N ILE A 111 4.87 -13.02 2.63
CA ILE A 111 6.19 -12.40 2.78
C ILE A 111 6.32 -11.71 4.14
N ALA A 112 5.32 -10.92 4.55
CA ALA A 112 5.35 -10.23 5.83
C ALA A 112 5.41 -11.22 7.00
N ARG A 113 4.61 -12.29 6.94
CA ARG A 113 4.64 -13.38 7.92
C ARG A 113 5.99 -14.08 7.97
N ALA A 114 6.53 -14.49 6.82
CA ALA A 114 7.82 -15.18 6.75
C ALA A 114 8.96 -14.30 7.30
N LYS A 115 8.96 -12.99 6.99
CA LYS A 115 9.93 -12.05 7.58
C LYS A 115 9.81 -11.95 9.10
N LEU A 116 8.59 -12.00 9.64
CA LEU A 116 8.38 -11.98 11.08
C LEU A 116 8.93 -13.25 11.75
N GLU A 117 8.67 -14.42 11.17
CA GLU A 117 9.20 -15.68 11.70
C GLU A 117 10.73 -15.75 11.59
N LEU A 118 11.32 -15.23 10.51
CA LEU A 118 12.77 -15.09 10.38
C LEU A 118 13.38 -14.22 11.48
N ILE A 119 12.69 -13.14 11.88
CA ILE A 119 13.12 -12.28 12.99
C ILE A 119 13.04 -13.05 14.32
N LYS A 120 11.99 -13.86 14.53
CA LYS A 120 11.84 -14.68 15.74
C LYS A 120 12.91 -15.76 15.83
N GLU A 121 13.20 -16.47 14.74
CA GLU A 121 14.23 -17.52 14.70
C GLU A 121 15.65 -16.99 14.83
N GLY A 122 15.93 -15.81 14.24
CA GLY A 122 17.27 -15.21 14.24
C GLY A 122 17.59 -14.39 15.48
N PHE A 123 16.61 -14.13 16.35
CA PHE A 123 16.77 -13.31 17.56
C PHE A 123 16.11 -13.99 18.76
N ASP A 124 16.76 -15.02 19.33
CA ASP A 124 16.68 -15.31 20.77
C ASP A 124 17.43 -14.22 21.57
N LEU A 125 17.08 -12.96 21.30
CA LEU A 125 17.52 -11.83 22.09
C LEU A 125 16.36 -11.46 23.01
N PRO A 126 16.61 -11.19 24.30
CA PRO A 126 15.59 -10.60 25.15
C PRO A 126 15.25 -9.23 24.55
N VAL A 127 14.23 -9.20 23.69
CA VAL A 127 13.77 -7.97 23.08
C VAL A 127 13.28 -7.13 24.24
N LEU A 128 13.98 -6.03 24.53
CA LEU A 128 13.56 -5.09 25.56
C LEU A 128 12.08 -4.77 25.30
N PRO A 129 11.18 -4.90 26.31
CA PRO A 129 9.75 -4.70 26.11
C PRO A 129 9.37 -3.35 25.48
N SER A 130 10.26 -2.36 25.52
CA SER A 130 10.12 -1.06 24.84
C SER A 130 10.27 -1.17 23.32
N VAL A 131 11.26 -1.93 22.84
CA VAL A 131 11.52 -2.15 21.41
C VAL A 131 10.38 -2.99 20.81
N GLN A 132 9.92 -4.01 21.54
CA GLN A 132 8.77 -4.81 21.11
C GLN A 132 7.51 -3.95 20.96
N ARG A 133 7.18 -3.14 21.98
CA ARG A 133 6.05 -2.21 21.91
C ARG A 133 6.16 -1.21 20.75
N GLN A 134 7.38 -0.77 20.43
CA GLN A 134 7.60 0.14 19.32
C GLN A 134 7.41 -0.57 17.97
N LEU A 135 7.87 -1.82 17.84
CA LEU A 135 7.63 -2.65 16.68
C LEU A 135 6.13 -2.91 16.48
N ASP A 136 5.41 -3.27 17.54
CA ASP A 136 3.97 -3.52 17.50
C ASP A 136 3.20 -2.27 17.03
N ARG A 137 3.62 -1.07 17.48
CA ARG A 137 3.05 0.20 16.99
C ARG A 137 3.28 0.40 15.51
N TYR A 138 4.50 0.15 15.02
CA TYR A 138 4.79 0.29 13.59
C TYR A 138 3.99 -0.71 12.75
N VAL A 139 3.85 -1.95 13.21
CA VAL A 139 3.04 -2.97 12.54
C VAL A 139 1.57 -2.57 12.49
N ALA A 140 1.01 -2.10 13.61
CA ALA A 140 -0.37 -1.63 13.67
C ALA A 140 -0.61 -0.44 12.74
N GLU A 141 0.35 0.49 12.66
CA GLU A 141 0.26 1.65 11.76
C GLU A 141 0.32 1.22 10.28
N ILE A 142 1.21 0.30 9.93
CA ILE A 142 1.26 -0.27 8.57
C ILE A 142 -0.09 -0.91 8.20
N HIS A 143 -0.69 -1.68 9.11
CA HIS A 143 -2.00 -2.28 8.89
C HIS A 143 -3.11 -1.23 8.72
N ARG A 144 -3.10 -0.18 9.55
CA ARG A 144 -4.04 0.93 9.45
C ARG A 144 -3.92 1.63 8.10
N LEU A 145 -2.70 1.99 7.70
CA LEU A 145 -2.42 2.66 6.43
C LEU A 145 -2.86 1.81 5.23
N ASN A 146 -2.58 0.51 5.24
CA ASN A 146 -3.05 -0.40 4.20
C ASN A 146 -4.58 -0.44 4.11
N THR A 147 -5.27 -0.47 5.26
CA THR A 147 -6.74 -0.46 5.31
C THR A 147 -7.32 0.87 4.78
N SER A 148 -6.68 1.99 5.11
CA SER A 148 -7.04 3.29 4.54
C SER A 148 -6.83 3.34 3.03
N LEU A 149 -5.73 2.77 2.53
CA LEU A 149 -5.45 2.68 1.10
C LEU A 149 -6.52 1.88 0.36
N THR A 150 -6.92 0.72 0.89
CA THR A 150 -7.97 -0.10 0.29
C THR A 150 -9.32 0.59 0.30
N ASN A 151 -9.64 1.33 1.37
CA ASN A 151 -10.88 2.10 1.46
C ASN A 151 -10.90 3.24 0.44
N LEU A 152 -9.80 3.99 0.31
CA LEU A 152 -9.68 5.05 -0.71
C LEU A 152 -9.80 4.47 -2.12
N GLN A 153 -9.12 3.37 -2.42
CA GLN A 153 -9.22 2.71 -3.72
C GLN A 153 -10.66 2.30 -4.04
N THR A 154 -11.39 1.80 -3.05
CA THR A 154 -12.80 1.41 -3.20
C THR A 154 -13.68 2.63 -3.46
N GLN A 155 -13.46 3.74 -2.75
CA GLN A 155 -14.18 5.00 -2.98
C GLN A 155 -13.91 5.57 -4.37
N VAL A 156 -12.65 5.59 -4.82
CA VAL A 156 -12.28 6.04 -6.16
C VAL A 156 -12.95 5.18 -7.22
N ARG A 157 -12.98 3.85 -7.06
CA ARG A 157 -13.71 2.95 -7.97
C ARG A 157 -15.21 3.26 -8.00
N ALA A 158 -15.84 3.46 -6.84
CA ALA A 158 -17.26 3.80 -6.78
C ALA A 158 -17.57 5.13 -7.48
N LEU A 159 -16.77 6.18 -7.24
CA LEU A 159 -16.90 7.47 -7.93
C LEU A 159 -16.70 7.33 -9.44
N THR A 160 -15.75 6.49 -9.86
CA THR A 160 -15.53 6.21 -11.29
C THR A 160 -16.76 5.58 -11.94
N VAL A 161 -17.44 4.66 -11.27
CA VAL A 161 -18.69 4.06 -11.79
C VAL A 161 -19.80 5.10 -11.88
N VAL A 162 -20.00 5.91 -10.84
CA VAL A 162 -21.05 6.96 -10.84
C VAL A 162 -20.81 7.99 -11.95
N THR A 163 -19.57 8.41 -12.14
CA THR A 163 -19.22 9.36 -13.21
C THR A 163 -19.45 8.77 -14.61
N GLN A 164 -19.11 7.50 -14.82
CA GLN A 164 -19.42 6.80 -16.08
C GLN A 164 -20.93 6.69 -16.33
N GLN A 165 -21.71 6.37 -15.30
CA GLN A 165 -23.17 6.26 -15.41
C GLN A 165 -23.81 7.62 -15.75
N LEU A 166 -23.36 8.71 -15.12
CA LEU A 166 -23.84 10.06 -15.42
C LEU A 166 -23.46 10.49 -16.83
N ALA A 167 -22.26 10.14 -17.30
CA ALA A 167 -21.83 10.41 -18.67
C ALA A 167 -22.73 9.67 -19.69
N ALA A 168 -23.06 8.40 -19.43
CA ALA A 168 -23.96 7.62 -20.26
C ALA A 168 -25.38 8.20 -20.32
N GLN A 169 -25.94 8.61 -19.17
CA GLN A 169 -27.26 9.27 -19.12
C GLN A 169 -27.28 10.59 -19.90
N ASN A 170 -26.25 11.42 -19.77
CA ASN A 170 -26.14 12.66 -20.54
C ASN A 170 -26.10 12.40 -22.04
N LEU A 171 -25.39 11.37 -22.48
CA LEU A 171 -25.33 10.98 -23.88
C LEU A 171 -26.70 10.49 -24.40
N GLN A 172 -27.41 9.69 -23.60
CA GLN A 172 -28.75 9.21 -23.93
C GLN A 172 -29.76 10.36 -24.06
N LEU A 173 -29.74 11.32 -23.14
CA LEU A 173 -30.59 12.53 -23.22
C LEU A 173 -30.29 13.34 -24.47
N ARG A 174 -29.00 13.53 -24.82
CA ARG A 174 -28.61 14.21 -26.06
C ARG A 174 -29.13 13.48 -27.30
N GLN A 175 -29.07 12.15 -27.33
CA GLN A 175 -29.62 11.36 -28.43
C GLN A 175 -31.14 11.48 -28.53
N GLN A 176 -31.86 11.48 -27.40
CA GLN A 176 -33.31 11.70 -27.39
C GLN A 176 -33.70 13.08 -27.95
N LEU A 177 -32.96 14.12 -27.57
CA LEU A 177 -33.19 15.47 -28.10
C LEU A 177 -32.94 15.55 -29.61
N LEU A 178 -31.89 14.89 -30.11
CA LEU A 178 -31.62 14.80 -31.55
C LEU A 178 -32.69 14.00 -32.29
N ALA A 179 -33.21 12.92 -31.71
CA ALA A 179 -34.27 12.13 -32.32
C ALA A 179 -35.58 12.92 -32.41
N LEU A 180 -35.91 13.71 -31.38
CA LEU A 180 -37.07 14.61 -31.39
C LEU A 180 -36.92 15.73 -32.43
N SER A 181 -35.72 16.28 -32.62
CA SER A 181 -35.49 17.32 -33.64
C SER A 181 -35.40 16.80 -35.07
N ALA A 182 -35.07 15.51 -35.25
CA ALA A 182 -35.02 14.84 -36.55
C ALA A 182 -36.34 14.18 -36.96
N ALA A 183 -37.37 14.21 -36.10
CA ALA A 183 -38.68 13.66 -36.43
C ALA A 183 -39.31 14.46 -37.59
N PRO A 184 -39.71 13.82 -38.71
CA PRO A 184 -40.32 14.52 -39.82
C PRO A 184 -41.65 15.15 -39.38
N ALA A 185 -41.91 16.38 -39.84
CA ALA A 185 -43.17 17.06 -39.59
C ALA A 185 -44.34 16.15 -40.02
N PRO A 186 -45.38 15.98 -39.19
CA PRO A 186 -46.53 15.19 -39.60
C PRO A 186 -47.12 15.86 -40.85
N THR A 187 -47.12 15.15 -41.97
CA THR A 187 -47.94 15.53 -43.12
C THR A 187 -49.37 15.63 -42.62
N ALA A 188 -49.86 16.87 -42.53
CA ALA A 188 -51.22 17.17 -42.12
C ALA A 188 -52.18 16.61 -43.17
N THR A 189 -52.65 15.38 -42.95
CA THR A 189 -53.90 14.89 -43.53
C THR A 189 -54.97 15.16 -42.47
N SER A 190 -55.84 16.14 -42.75
CA SER A 190 -56.96 16.54 -41.90
C SER A 190 -57.84 15.35 -41.51
N PRO A 191 -58.19 15.17 -40.22
CA PRO A 191 -59.29 14.29 -39.85
C PRO A 191 -60.62 15.05 -39.88
N ASP A 192 -61.63 14.44 -40.50
CA ASP A 192 -63.04 14.89 -40.51
C ASP A 192 -63.61 15.02 -39.08
N PRO A 193 -64.61 15.90 -38.85
CA PRO A 193 -65.20 16.10 -37.53
C PRO A 193 -66.16 14.96 -37.18
N VAL A 194 -65.82 14.16 -36.16
CA VAL A 194 -66.75 13.18 -35.58
C VAL A 194 -67.70 13.88 -34.61
N LEU A 195 -68.99 13.74 -34.93
CA LEU A 195 -70.17 14.19 -34.19
C LEU A 195 -70.21 13.58 -32.78
N VAL A 196 -70.30 14.42 -31.74
CA VAL A 196 -70.53 13.98 -30.35
C VAL A 196 -72.04 13.78 -30.13
N PRO A 197 -72.53 12.62 -29.61
CA PRO A 197 -73.90 12.51 -29.15
C PRO A 197 -74.03 12.89 -27.67
N ALA A 198 -75.13 13.59 -27.37
CA ALA A 198 -75.51 14.12 -26.05
C ALA A 198 -75.92 13.03 -25.02
N PRO A 199 -75.85 13.31 -23.70
CA PRO A 199 -76.19 12.36 -22.63
C PRO A 199 -77.69 12.34 -22.25
N SER A 200 -78.14 11.24 -21.66
CA SER A 200 -79.49 11.04 -21.06
C SER A 200 -79.41 10.13 -19.81
N PRO A 201 -80.38 10.17 -18.86
CA PRO A 201 -80.06 10.55 -17.47
C PRO A 201 -80.46 9.56 -16.33
N VAL A 202 -80.02 9.92 -15.11
CA VAL A 202 -80.53 9.63 -13.72
C VAL A 202 -80.26 8.27 -13.03
N ALA A 203 -79.59 8.32 -11.86
CA ALA A 203 -80.01 7.77 -10.55
C ALA A 203 -78.98 8.16 -9.45
N ALA A 204 -79.29 9.15 -8.60
CA ALA A 204 -79.77 9.01 -7.21
C ALA A 204 -78.66 8.73 -6.16
N ALA A 205 -78.51 9.67 -5.22
CA ALA A 205 -77.58 9.68 -4.09
C ALA A 205 -77.94 8.64 -2.99
N PRO A 206 -77.09 8.46 -1.95
CA PRO A 206 -77.25 9.36 -0.80
C PRO A 206 -75.95 9.87 -0.14
N ASP A 207 -76.19 10.98 0.54
CA ASP A 207 -75.38 11.79 1.46
C ASP A 207 -75.00 11.03 2.75
N GLN A 208 -73.75 11.17 3.24
CA GLN A 208 -73.40 11.29 4.68
C GLN A 208 -71.96 11.82 4.86
N ALA A 209 -71.84 12.76 5.81
CA ALA A 209 -70.67 13.55 6.18
C ALA A 209 -69.63 12.83 7.07
N ARG A 210 -68.51 13.54 7.30
CA ARG A 210 -67.33 13.33 8.19
C ARG A 210 -66.09 12.82 7.43
N GLU A 211 -64.86 13.29 7.65
CA GLU A 211 -64.25 14.10 8.70
C GLU A 211 -62.94 14.67 8.13
N GLU A 212 -62.66 15.96 8.35
CA GLU A 212 -61.30 16.50 8.26
C GLU A 212 -60.63 16.26 9.63
N PRO A 213 -59.36 15.83 9.68
CA PRO A 213 -58.42 16.73 10.38
C PRO A 213 -56.96 16.70 9.88
N ALA A 214 -56.43 17.93 9.80
CA ALA A 214 -55.20 18.42 10.44
C ALA A 214 -53.81 17.82 10.10
N LEU A 215 -52.97 18.73 9.59
CA LEU A 215 -51.51 18.75 9.65
C LEU A 215 -50.99 18.63 11.11
N PRO A 216 -49.85 17.96 11.37
CA PRO A 216 -49.15 18.11 12.63
C PRO A 216 -48.17 19.29 12.58
N ALA A 217 -48.35 20.21 13.52
CA ALA A 217 -47.37 21.21 13.92
C ALA A 217 -46.45 20.66 15.03
N GLY A 218 -45.15 20.87 14.88
CA GLY A 218 -44.35 21.53 15.93
C GLY A 218 -43.62 20.70 17.01
N SER A 219 -42.47 21.29 17.37
CA SER A 219 -41.68 21.15 18.60
C SER A 219 -40.47 20.19 18.52
N ALA A 220 -39.24 20.55 18.89
CA ALA A 220 -38.79 21.65 19.73
C ALA A 220 -37.34 22.06 19.41
N ARG A 221 -37.07 23.37 19.54
CA ARG A 221 -35.76 23.93 19.89
C ARG A 221 -35.54 23.79 21.41
N PRO A 222 -34.30 23.99 21.87
CA PRO A 222 -34.12 25.08 22.82
C PRO A 222 -33.03 26.08 22.40
N ASP A 223 -33.28 27.31 22.82
CA ASP A 223 -32.45 28.52 22.83
C ASP A 223 -31.07 28.27 23.46
N GLY A 224 -30.01 29.05 23.31
CA GLY A 224 -29.73 30.40 22.83
C GLY A 224 -28.29 30.68 23.30
N LYS A 225 -27.43 31.40 22.58
CA LYS A 225 -27.24 32.84 22.77
C LYS A 225 -26.14 33.34 21.84
N THR A 226 -26.47 34.45 21.15
CA THR A 226 -25.62 35.62 20.83
C THR A 226 -24.37 35.42 19.97
N ARG A 227 -23.93 36.35 19.11
CA ARG A 227 -24.45 37.52 18.40
C ARG A 227 -23.32 37.85 17.40
N ALA A 228 -23.71 38.34 16.24
CA ALA A 228 -22.90 38.92 15.17
C ALA A 228 -21.55 39.57 15.57
N THR A 229 -20.54 39.47 14.71
CA THR A 229 -20.14 40.58 13.81
C THR A 229 -19.01 40.17 12.87
N SER A 230 -18.90 41.00 11.85
CA SER A 230 -18.20 40.95 10.57
C SER A 230 -16.68 41.14 10.58
N ALA A 231 -16.06 40.51 9.57
CA ALA A 231 -15.02 41.05 8.68
C ALA A 231 -13.56 41.24 9.13
N THR A 232 -12.69 40.88 8.16
CA THR A 232 -11.38 41.47 7.81
C THR A 232 -10.11 40.71 8.21
N ALA A 233 -9.42 40.31 7.12
CA ALA A 233 -7.98 40.15 6.88
C ALA A 233 -6.96 40.24 8.02
N ALA A 234 -5.99 39.32 8.01
CA ALA A 234 -4.56 39.60 7.74
C ALA A 234 -3.67 38.42 8.20
N ALA A 235 -2.70 38.03 7.38
CA ALA A 235 -1.46 37.38 7.84
C ALA A 235 -0.61 38.43 8.63
N PRO A 236 0.33 38.05 9.51
CA PRO A 236 1.67 37.66 9.04
C PRO A 236 2.48 36.73 9.99
N SER A 237 3.76 36.64 9.65
CA SER A 237 4.87 35.75 10.02
C SER A 237 5.57 36.04 11.36
N THR A 238 6.54 35.16 11.66
CA THR A 238 7.73 35.26 12.55
C THR A 238 7.56 35.18 14.07
N ALA A 239 8.31 34.30 14.73
CA ALA A 239 9.62 34.62 15.35
C ALA A 239 10.09 33.56 16.37
N VAL A 240 11.41 33.36 16.38
CA VAL A 240 12.23 32.63 17.36
C VAL A 240 12.33 33.42 18.67
N PRO A 241 12.62 32.77 19.81
CA PRO A 241 13.76 33.21 20.65
C PRO A 241 14.61 32.01 21.11
N ALA A 242 15.93 31.95 20.90
CA ALA A 242 17.02 32.72 21.53
C ALA A 242 17.22 32.44 23.04
N ARG A 243 18.33 31.74 23.35
CA ARG A 243 19.09 31.74 24.64
C ARG A 243 19.55 33.18 24.98
N PRO A 244 20.00 33.58 26.21
CA PRO A 244 21.01 32.92 27.08
C PRO A 244 20.78 33.25 28.61
N PRO A 245 21.76 33.30 29.55
CA PRO A 245 23.14 32.79 29.63
C PRO A 245 23.44 31.93 30.88
N ALA A 246 24.69 31.45 30.95
CA ALA A 246 25.28 30.76 32.09
C ALA A 246 25.69 31.74 33.22
N THR A 247 25.55 31.28 34.48
CA THR A 247 26.23 31.89 35.63
C THR A 247 26.77 30.80 36.57
N VAL A 248 27.96 31.08 37.07
CA VAL A 248 28.85 30.28 37.91
C VAL A 248 28.34 30.23 39.36
N ALA A 249 28.44 29.07 40.05
CA ALA A 249 29.10 28.90 41.37
C ALA A 249 28.55 27.74 42.23
N LYS A 250 29.51 27.09 42.91
CA LYS A 250 29.47 26.47 44.25
C LYS A 250 28.81 25.10 44.46
N THR A 251 29.68 24.15 44.78
CA THR A 251 29.49 23.01 45.70
C THR A 251 28.85 23.46 47.03
N PRO A 252 28.10 22.56 47.70
CA PRO A 252 28.74 21.84 48.80
C PRO A 252 28.41 20.34 48.85
N ALA A 253 29.31 19.64 49.52
CA ALA A 253 29.22 18.24 49.91
C ALA A 253 28.08 18.00 50.91
N GLY A 254 27.47 16.81 50.82
CA GLY A 254 26.50 16.30 51.78
C GLY A 254 26.20 14.84 51.48
N ALA A 255 26.93 13.96 52.15
CA ALA A 255 26.85 12.51 52.02
C ALA A 255 25.51 11.96 52.54
N VAL A 256 24.90 11.01 51.83
CA VAL A 256 24.24 9.85 52.45
C VAL A 256 24.39 8.63 51.54
N ALA A 257 24.60 7.50 52.18
CA ALA A 257 25.26 6.31 51.68
C ALA A 257 24.39 5.31 50.91
N ALA A 258 25.13 4.39 50.28
CA ALA A 258 24.85 2.97 50.07
C ALA A 258 24.06 2.57 48.80
N ARG A 259 24.73 1.87 47.88
CA ARG A 259 24.85 0.39 47.92
C ARG A 259 25.72 -0.16 46.77
N SER A 260 26.56 -1.12 47.15
CA SER A 260 27.19 -2.17 46.33
C SER A 260 28.13 -1.77 45.19
N SER A 261 29.40 -1.63 45.57
CA SER A 261 30.55 -1.83 44.71
C SER A 261 30.65 -3.30 44.24
N ASN A 262 30.30 -3.57 42.99
CA ASN A 262 30.87 -4.70 42.23
C ASN A 262 32.01 -4.14 41.36
N THR A 263 33.17 -3.95 41.96
CA THR A 263 34.38 -3.47 41.30
C THR A 263 34.98 -4.63 40.49
N LYS A 264 34.61 -4.75 39.22
CA LYS A 264 35.47 -5.40 38.23
C LYS A 264 36.63 -4.45 37.94
N PRO A 265 37.90 -4.90 37.85
CA PRO A 265 39.03 -3.99 37.79
C PRO A 265 38.98 -3.17 36.50
N SER A 266 38.69 -1.87 36.62
CA SER A 266 39.08 -0.88 35.62
C SER A 266 40.59 -0.80 35.68
N ILE A 267 41.28 -1.61 34.88
CA ILE A 267 42.67 -1.31 34.53
C ILE A 267 42.60 -0.06 33.65
N ALA A 268 42.83 1.06 34.30
CA ALA A 268 43.09 2.35 33.71
C ALA A 268 44.35 2.21 32.82
N GLY A 269 44.12 2.05 31.53
CA GLY A 269 45.15 2.02 30.50
C GLY A 269 44.49 2.29 29.16
N GLY A 270 43.82 3.44 29.04
CA GLY A 270 43.09 3.85 27.85
C GLY A 270 44.05 3.94 26.67
N ARG A 271 44.19 2.85 25.92
CA ARG A 271 44.98 2.82 24.70
C ARG A 271 44.31 3.78 23.73
N THR A 272 45.04 4.74 23.21
CA THR A 272 44.52 5.71 22.25
C THR A 272 45.17 5.46 20.90
N HIS A 273 44.42 5.72 19.82
CA HIS A 273 44.93 5.64 18.46
C HIS A 273 44.72 6.97 17.77
N THR A 274 45.79 7.50 17.17
CA THR A 274 45.75 8.70 16.35
C THR A 274 45.68 8.28 14.88
N PHE A 275 44.63 8.71 14.18
CA PHE A 275 44.42 8.37 12.78
C PHE A 275 45.55 8.92 11.91
N LYS A 276 46.17 8.06 11.11
CA LYS A 276 47.11 8.48 10.05
C LYS A 276 46.33 8.93 8.79
N PRO A 277 46.95 9.73 7.90
CA PRO A 277 46.34 10.08 6.62
C PRO A 277 45.88 8.82 5.86
N GLY A 278 44.61 8.77 5.49
CA GLY A 278 43.99 7.65 4.77
C GLY A 278 43.43 6.53 5.66
N GLU A 279 43.60 6.56 6.98
CA GLU A 279 42.96 5.59 7.88
C GLU A 279 41.48 5.91 8.09
N THR A 280 40.65 4.86 8.14
CA THR A 280 39.23 4.95 8.49
C THR A 280 38.95 4.26 9.82
N ALA A 281 37.84 4.61 10.49
CA ALA A 281 37.48 3.95 11.74
C ALA A 281 37.31 2.44 11.59
N ARG A 282 36.88 1.97 10.41
CA ARG A 282 36.79 0.54 10.09
C ARG A 282 38.17 -0.12 10.01
N SER A 283 39.14 0.47 9.30
CA SER A 283 40.49 -0.10 9.20
C SER A 283 41.23 -0.11 10.54
N VAL A 284 40.94 0.87 11.42
CA VAL A 284 41.49 0.89 12.79
C VAL A 284 40.79 -0.17 13.65
N ALA A 285 39.47 -0.31 13.56
CA ALA A 285 38.74 -1.37 14.26
C ALA A 285 39.28 -2.76 13.89
N GLU A 286 39.45 -3.03 12.59
CA GLU A 286 40.01 -4.28 12.09
C GLU A 286 41.44 -4.53 12.58
N ARG A 287 42.31 -3.50 12.57
CA ARG A 287 43.69 -3.62 13.06
C ARG A 287 43.76 -4.02 14.53
N TYR A 288 42.82 -3.56 15.34
CA TYR A 288 42.78 -3.86 16.78
C TYR A 288 41.81 -5.00 17.12
N HIS A 289 41.25 -5.70 16.13
CA HIS A 289 40.25 -6.75 16.31
C HIS A 289 39.03 -6.31 17.12
N LEU A 290 38.63 -5.05 16.95
CA LEU A 290 37.48 -4.43 17.60
C LEU A 290 36.33 -4.29 16.60
N THR A 291 35.11 -4.25 17.12
CA THR A 291 33.96 -3.85 16.30
C THR A 291 33.86 -2.33 16.25
N LEU A 292 33.35 -1.80 15.13
CA LEU A 292 33.07 -0.37 15.01
C LEU A 292 32.13 0.12 16.14
N ARG A 293 31.21 -0.74 16.57
CA ARG A 293 30.27 -0.47 17.66
C ARG A 293 30.98 -0.26 19.00
N ASP A 294 32.03 -1.02 19.28
CA ASP A 294 32.77 -0.90 20.53
C ASP A 294 33.66 0.35 20.54
N LEU A 295 34.23 0.73 19.39
CA LEU A 295 34.90 2.04 19.23
C LEU A 295 33.92 3.21 19.42
N MET A 296 32.70 3.13 18.89
CA MET A 296 31.69 4.16 19.08
C MET A 296 31.28 4.30 20.55
N ARG A 297 31.16 3.18 21.26
CA ARG A 297 30.80 3.16 22.69
C ARG A 297 31.90 3.76 23.56
N ALA A 298 33.17 3.52 23.20
CA ALA A 298 34.31 4.09 23.89
C ALA A 298 34.50 5.60 23.62
N ASN A 299 33.89 6.13 22.55
CA ASN A 299 34.01 7.53 22.12
C ASN A 299 32.65 8.18 21.86
N PRO A 300 31.79 8.33 22.89
CA PRO A 300 30.49 8.96 22.73
C PRO A 300 30.65 10.41 22.26
N GLY A 301 29.96 10.79 21.19
CA GLY A 301 30.00 12.13 20.61
C GLY A 301 31.07 12.35 19.52
N VAL A 302 31.89 11.34 19.20
CA VAL A 302 32.83 11.41 18.08
C VAL A 302 32.22 10.75 16.84
N ASN A 303 32.14 11.50 15.74
CA ASN A 303 31.68 10.99 14.46
C ASN A 303 32.77 10.14 13.77
N LEU A 304 32.82 8.85 14.09
CA LEU A 304 33.79 7.88 13.54
C LEU A 304 33.62 7.61 12.03
N ASN A 305 32.53 8.09 11.41
CA ASN A 305 32.35 8.05 9.95
C ASN A 305 33.07 9.18 9.21
N GLN A 306 33.55 10.21 9.93
CA GLN A 306 34.25 11.37 9.38
C GLN A 306 35.52 11.65 10.19
N VAL A 307 36.39 10.65 10.29
CA VAL A 307 37.66 10.78 10.98
C VAL A 307 38.64 11.60 10.15
N ARG A 308 39.34 12.53 10.80
CA ARG A 308 40.42 13.32 10.18
C ARG A 308 41.78 12.76 10.57
N ALA A 309 42.76 12.88 9.68
CA ALA A 309 44.15 12.59 10.03
C ALA A 309 44.59 13.46 11.22
N GLY A 310 45.28 12.85 12.20
CA GLY A 310 45.68 13.50 13.45
C GLY A 310 44.62 13.48 14.56
N GLN A 311 43.41 12.98 14.31
CA GLN A 311 42.39 12.82 15.32
C GLN A 311 42.69 11.63 16.24
N THR A 312 42.62 11.81 17.55
CA THR A 312 42.88 10.75 18.54
C THR A 312 41.59 10.21 19.13
N ILE A 313 41.46 8.88 19.14
CA ILE A 313 40.31 8.16 19.72
C ILE A 313 40.75 7.20 20.80
N ARG A 314 39.84 6.87 21.72
CA ARG A 314 40.04 5.88 22.79
C ARG A 314 39.69 4.49 22.26
N LEU A 315 40.58 3.54 22.44
CA LEU A 315 40.32 2.14 22.19
C LEU A 315 39.74 1.50 23.46
N PRO A 316 38.65 0.73 23.36
CA PRO A 316 38.19 -0.12 24.45
C PRO A 316 39.25 -1.19 24.79
N PRO A 317 39.29 -1.65 26.06
CA PRO A 317 40.21 -2.70 26.50
C PRO A 317 39.89 -4.06 25.86
#